data_AF-A0A314KNE4-F1
#
_entry.id   AF-A0A314KNE4-F1
#
_cell.length_a   1.000
_cell.length_b   1.000
_cell.length_c   1.000
_cell.angle_alpha   90.00
_cell.angle_beta   90.00
_cell.angle_gamma   90.00
#
_symmetry.space_group_name_H-M   'P 1'
#
loop_
_entity.id
_entity.type
_entity.pdbx_description
1 polymer ?
#
loop_
_entity_poly.entity_id
_entity_poly.type
_entity_poly.pdbx_seq_one_letter_code
_entity_poly.pdbx_strand_id
1 'polypeptide(L)'
;AWHWVLGILSFHERCIYVYDSMRGALHDATVFKEVDTYATVLPYFMHVVDFYNKRSDINLDGGPYRGKNMLDPFEVILVDDLPSQQDTYVTYIMTLIFDCGVYMVSFAEYFIEGRDIIDYQLDAIQLRNRLGVLLWNYGRMTQTQNYVSDSE
;
A
#
# COMPACT_ATOMS: atom_id res chain seq x y z
N ALA A 1 -6.94 11.27 -15.36
CA ALA A 1 -5.77 10.35 -15.28
C ALA A 1 -6.03 9.39 -14.12
N TRP A 2 -5.55 8.16 -14.22
CA TRP A 2 -5.67 7.16 -13.16
C TRP A 2 -4.45 7.26 -12.24
N HIS A 3 -4.64 7.08 -10.94
CA HIS A 3 -3.57 7.17 -9.94
C HIS A 3 -3.65 5.98 -9.00
N TRP A 4 -2.50 5.42 -8.64
CA TRP A 4 -2.39 4.28 -7.75
C TRP A 4 -1.80 4.72 -6.41
N VAL A 5 -2.46 4.31 -5.33
CA VAL A 5 -2.00 4.48 -3.94
C VAL A 5 -1.91 3.10 -3.29
N LEU A 6 -1.10 2.99 -2.24
CA LEU A 6 -1.00 1.77 -1.44
C LEU A 6 -1.63 1.99 -0.07
N GLY A 7 -2.66 1.20 0.27
CA GLY A 7 -3.21 1.15 1.61
C GLY A 7 -2.73 -0.09 2.37
N ILE A 8 -2.20 0.09 3.57
CA ILE A 8 -1.77 -0.98 4.48
C ILE A 8 -2.69 -0.95 5.69
N LEU A 9 -3.60 -1.93 5.77
CA LEU A 9 -4.51 -2.10 6.90
C LEU A 9 -3.80 -2.82 8.04
N SER A 10 -3.59 -2.12 9.16
CA SER A 10 -3.07 -2.71 10.39
C SER A 10 -4.21 -2.96 11.38
N PHE A 11 -4.50 -4.23 11.64
CA PHE A 11 -5.46 -4.60 12.67
C PHE A 11 -4.90 -4.41 14.09
N HIS A 12 -3.60 -4.51 14.30
CA HIS A 12 -3.04 -4.26 15.64
C HIS A 12 -3.07 -2.77 16.00
N GLU A 13 -2.77 -1.91 15.02
CA GLU A 13 -2.75 -0.45 15.20
C GLU A 13 -4.10 0.22 14.93
N ARG A 14 -5.08 -0.54 14.43
CA ARG A 14 -6.43 -0.04 14.13
C ARG A 14 -6.41 1.16 13.18
N CYS A 15 -5.54 1.12 12.18
CA CYS A 15 -5.39 2.17 11.17
C CYS A 15 -5.12 1.61 9.77
N ILE A 16 -5.31 2.47 8.77
CA ILE A 16 -4.89 2.28 7.39
C ILE A 16 -3.78 3.29 7.11
N TYR A 17 -2.56 2.79 6.92
CA TYR A 17 -1.45 3.61 6.42
C TYR A 17 -1.57 3.74 4.92
N VAL A 18 -1.46 4.96 4.39
CA VAL A 18 -1.57 5.24 2.97
C VAL A 18 -0.24 5.80 2.48
N TYR A 19 0.38 5.07 1.57
CA TYR A 19 1.50 5.57 0.79
C TYR A 19 0.99 6.13 -0.54
N ASP A 20 1.33 7.39 -0.77
CA ASP A 20 1.15 8.06 -2.05
C ASP A 20 2.49 8.61 -2.56
N SER A 21 2.81 8.30 -3.80
CA SER A 21 4.00 8.81 -4.50
C SER A 21 3.77 10.21 -5.09
N MET A 22 2.51 10.63 -5.27
CA MET A 22 2.14 12.00 -5.66
C MET A 22 1.68 12.76 -4.41
N ARG A 23 2.23 13.95 -4.19
CA ARG A 23 1.89 14.79 -3.04
C ARG A 23 1.28 16.12 -3.46
N GLY A 24 0.42 16.63 -2.59
CA GLY A 24 -0.12 17.98 -2.70
C GLY A 24 -1.44 18.09 -1.94
N ALA A 25 -1.61 19.14 -1.15
CA ALA A 25 -2.72 19.25 -0.18
C ALA A 25 -4.12 18.94 -0.74
N LEU A 26 -4.44 19.37 -1.96
CA LEU A 26 -5.75 19.06 -2.60
C LEU A 26 -5.85 17.60 -3.04
N HIS A 27 -4.74 17.03 -3.52
CA HIS A 27 -4.63 15.63 -3.90
C HIS A 27 -4.70 14.72 -2.67
N ASP A 28 -3.94 15.04 -1.63
CA ASP A 28 -3.91 14.33 -0.35
C ASP A 28 -5.30 14.32 0.30
N ALA A 29 -6.01 15.46 0.29
CA ALA A 29 -7.39 15.53 0.76
C ALA A 29 -8.35 14.65 -0.07
N THR A 30 -8.12 14.52 -1.37
CA THR A 30 -8.92 13.65 -2.24
C THR A 30 -8.64 12.19 -1.92
N VAL A 31 -7.38 11.79 -1.84
CA VAL A 31 -6.95 10.43 -1.48
C VAL A 31 -7.48 10.05 -0.10
N PHE A 32 -7.34 10.93 0.88
CA PHE A 32 -7.88 10.72 2.23
C PHE A 32 -9.37 10.42 2.19
N LYS A 33 -10.16 11.23 1.47
CA LYS A 33 -11.61 11.03 1.37
C LYS A 33 -12.00 9.68 0.75
N GLU A 34 -11.27 9.25 -0.28
CA GLU A 34 -11.51 7.95 -0.90
C GLU A 34 -11.17 6.80 0.06
N VAL A 35 -10.04 6.88 0.78
CA VAL A 35 -9.63 5.85 1.75
C VAL A 35 -10.51 5.83 3.01
N ASP A 36 -10.96 6.99 3.48
CA ASP A 36 -11.84 7.14 4.65
C ASP A 36 -13.17 6.40 4.46
N THR A 37 -13.64 6.30 3.22
CA THR A 37 -14.81 5.48 2.88
C THR A 37 -14.56 4.01 3.22
N TYR A 38 -13.39 3.47 2.91
CA TYR A 38 -13.03 2.10 3.30
C TYR A 38 -12.82 1.98 4.82
N ALA A 39 -12.14 2.94 5.44
CA ALA A 39 -11.91 2.98 6.88
C ALA A 39 -13.21 2.95 7.70
N THR A 40 -14.27 3.55 7.15
CA THR A 40 -15.61 3.58 7.76
C THR A 40 -16.37 2.25 7.58
N VAL A 41 -16.26 1.60 6.42
CA VAL A 41 -17.08 0.40 6.14
C VAL A 41 -16.40 -0.90 6.62
N LEU A 42 -15.07 -0.97 6.63
CA LEU A 42 -14.31 -2.15 7.06
C LEU A 42 -14.70 -2.68 8.46
N PRO A 43 -14.88 -1.85 9.51
CA PRO A 43 -15.28 -2.33 10.83
C PRO A 43 -16.58 -3.15 10.82
N TYR A 44 -17.55 -2.75 10.00
CA TYR A 44 -18.81 -3.47 9.85
C TYR A 44 -18.61 -4.84 9.20
N PHE A 45 -17.80 -4.91 8.14
CA PHE A 45 -17.44 -6.18 7.52
C PHE A 45 -16.74 -7.10 8.53
N MET A 46 -15.79 -6.57 9.30
CA MET A 46 -15.06 -7.33 10.34
C MET A 46 -16.02 -7.87 11.42
N HIS A 47 -17.01 -7.07 11.82
CA HIS A 47 -18.03 -7.52 12.76
C HIS A 47 -18.89 -8.66 12.18
N VAL A 48 -19.38 -8.52 10.94
CA VAL A 48 -20.24 -9.52 10.29
C VAL A 48 -19.54 -10.86 10.13
N VAL A 49 -18.26 -10.87 9.81
CA VAL A 49 -17.48 -12.11 9.64
C VAL A 49 -16.91 -12.65 10.96
N ASP A 50 -17.29 -12.06 12.09
CA ASP A 50 -16.84 -12.43 13.43
C ASP A 50 -15.31 -12.42 13.57
N PHE A 51 -14.66 -11.44 12.94
CA PHE A 51 -13.20 -11.39 12.79
C PHE A 51 -12.48 -11.32 14.14
N TYR A 52 -12.89 -10.39 15.02
CA TYR A 52 -12.18 -10.13 16.27
C TYR A 52 -12.29 -11.28 17.27
N ASN A 53 -13.41 -12.02 17.29
CA ASN A 53 -13.55 -13.21 18.12
C ASN A 53 -12.63 -14.37 17.68
N LYS A 54 -12.13 -14.33 16.45
CA LYS A 54 -11.18 -15.31 15.88
C LYS A 54 -9.72 -14.88 16.02
N ARG A 55 -9.45 -13.70 16.58
CA ARG A 55 -8.11 -13.09 16.64
C ARG A 55 -7.69 -12.84 18.09
N SER A 56 -7.08 -13.86 18.70
CA SER A 56 -6.56 -13.78 20.08
C SER A 56 -5.27 -12.94 20.19
N ASP A 57 -4.65 -12.61 19.06
CA ASP A 57 -3.43 -11.82 18.95
C ASP A 57 -3.68 -10.30 19.02
N ILE A 58 -4.94 -9.85 18.98
CA ILE A 58 -5.30 -8.43 19.04
C ILE A 58 -5.75 -8.08 20.47
N ASN A 59 -5.08 -7.09 21.08
CA ASN A 59 -5.47 -6.59 22.40
C ASN A 59 -6.64 -5.61 22.29
N LEU A 60 -7.87 -6.11 22.43
CA LEU A 60 -9.09 -5.30 22.34
C LEU A 60 -9.34 -4.43 23.59
N ASP A 61 -8.75 -4.78 24.73
CA ASP A 61 -8.94 -4.07 26.00
C ASP A 61 -7.92 -2.92 26.21
N GLY A 62 -6.93 -2.81 25.31
CA GLY A 62 -5.79 -1.91 25.47
C GLY A 62 -5.31 -1.27 24.18
N GLY A 63 -4.27 -0.45 24.30
CA GLY A 63 -3.59 0.17 23.16
C GLY A 63 -4.55 0.92 22.20
N PRO A 64 -4.43 0.69 20.88
CA PRO A 64 -5.23 1.36 19.85
C PRO A 64 -6.75 1.13 19.91
N TYR A 65 -7.21 0.12 20.66
CA TYR A 65 -8.63 -0.22 20.83
C TYR A 65 -9.24 0.32 22.12
N ARG A 66 -8.40 0.78 23.06
CA ARG A 66 -8.86 1.20 24.40
C ARG A 66 -9.92 2.30 24.30
N GLY A 67 -11.11 2.00 24.81
CA GLY A 67 -12.22 2.95 24.89
C GLY A 67 -12.93 3.26 23.56
N LYS A 68 -12.62 2.53 22.48
CA LYS A 68 -13.26 2.68 21.17
C LYS A 68 -14.33 1.60 20.96
N ASN A 69 -15.38 1.93 20.21
CA ASN A 69 -16.33 0.94 19.73
C ASN A 69 -15.68 0.09 18.62
N MET A 70 -16.03 -1.19 18.53
CA MET A 70 -15.54 -2.07 17.47
C MET A 70 -15.99 -1.64 16.06
N LEU A 71 -17.06 -0.85 15.97
CA LEU A 71 -17.59 -0.28 14.73
C LEU A 71 -17.07 1.12 14.42
N ASP A 72 -16.30 1.77 15.33
CA ASP A 72 -15.74 3.08 14.99
C ASP A 72 -14.77 2.92 13.81
N PRO A 73 -14.67 3.89 12.90
CA PRO A 73 -13.76 3.84 11.77
C PRO A 73 -12.31 3.54 12.16
N PHE A 74 -11.57 2.92 11.23
CA PHE A 74 -10.12 2.88 11.30
C PHE A 74 -9.56 4.30 11.15
N GLU A 75 -8.43 4.58 11.80
CA GLU A 75 -7.72 5.82 11.54
C GLU A 75 -7.04 5.76 10.17
N VAL A 76 -7.12 6.82 9.37
CA VAL A 76 -6.40 6.91 8.09
C VAL A 76 -5.17 7.78 8.28
N ILE A 77 -4.00 7.22 7.99
CA ILE A 77 -2.71 7.88 8.18
C ILE A 77 -2.03 7.99 6.83
N LEU A 78 -1.97 9.21 6.28
CA LEU A 78 -1.11 9.49 5.13
C LEU A 78 0.33 9.48 5.62
N VAL A 79 1.16 8.58 5.09
CA VAL A 79 2.55 8.43 5.54
C VAL A 79 3.43 9.43 4.80
N ASP A 80 4.14 10.30 5.49
CA ASP A 80 5.07 11.27 4.89
C ASP A 80 6.52 10.75 4.89
N ASP A 81 7.45 11.55 4.36
CA ASP A 81 8.89 11.26 4.31
C ASP A 81 9.27 9.97 3.56
N LEU A 82 8.49 9.64 2.54
CA LEU A 82 8.73 8.50 1.64
C LEU A 82 9.04 8.96 0.22
N PRO A 83 9.77 8.17 -0.58
CA PRO A 83 10.11 8.53 -1.96
C PRO A 83 8.88 8.95 -2.77
N SER A 84 8.92 10.15 -3.33
CA SER A 84 7.84 10.69 -4.15
C SER A 84 8.24 10.73 -5.62
N GLN A 85 7.27 10.59 -6.53
CA GLN A 85 7.51 10.71 -7.96
C GLN A 85 7.91 12.14 -8.37
N GLN A 86 7.71 13.13 -7.50
CA GLN A 86 8.08 14.52 -7.71
C GLN A 86 9.56 14.80 -7.40
N ASP A 87 10.23 13.94 -6.62
CA ASP A 87 11.66 14.06 -6.28
C ASP A 87 12.60 13.53 -7.38
N THR A 88 12.04 12.98 -8.45
CA THR A 88 12.81 12.46 -9.59
C THR A 88 13.30 13.62 -10.47
N TYR A 89 14.62 13.83 -10.54
CA TYR A 89 15.27 14.70 -11.54
C TYR A 89 15.07 14.13 -12.95
N VAL A 90 13.92 14.35 -13.57
CA VAL A 90 13.68 13.92 -14.96
C VAL A 90 13.15 15.07 -15.81
N THR A 91 13.94 15.42 -16.82
CA THR A 91 13.77 16.49 -17.83
C THR A 91 12.49 16.37 -18.69
N TYR A 92 11.68 15.30 -18.53
CA TYR A 92 10.48 15.06 -19.32
C TYR A 92 9.24 14.93 -18.42
N ILE A 93 8.37 15.95 -18.49
CA ILE A 93 7.07 16.05 -17.78
C ILE A 93 6.17 14.82 -18.02
N MET A 94 6.32 14.11 -19.14
CA MET A 94 5.52 12.91 -19.42
C MET A 94 5.84 11.72 -18.52
N THR A 95 7.06 11.59 -17.98
CA THR A 95 7.44 10.44 -17.14
C THR A 95 6.87 10.56 -15.73
N LEU A 96 6.82 11.78 -15.17
CA LEU A 96 6.37 12.07 -13.80
C LEU A 96 4.91 11.68 -13.52
N ILE A 97 4.08 11.43 -14.53
CA ILE A 97 2.62 11.22 -14.37
C ILE A 97 2.25 9.71 -14.41
N PHE A 98 3.13 8.83 -14.90
CA PHE A 98 2.80 7.41 -15.12
C PHE A 98 3.54 6.43 -14.21
N ASP A 99 4.27 6.92 -13.21
CA ASP A 99 5.11 6.08 -12.35
C ASP A 99 4.47 5.67 -11.03
N CYS A 100 3.29 6.18 -10.66
CA CYS A 100 2.67 5.85 -9.38
C CYS A 100 2.51 4.34 -9.13
N GLY A 101 2.21 3.56 -10.17
CA GLY A 101 2.16 2.10 -10.07
C GLY A 101 3.52 1.45 -9.78
N VAL A 102 4.61 1.99 -10.33
CA VAL A 102 5.98 1.49 -10.12
C VAL A 102 6.43 1.78 -8.69
N TYR A 103 6.16 2.99 -8.20
CA TYR A 103 6.39 3.37 -6.81
C TYR A 103 5.57 2.52 -5.85
N MET A 104 4.28 2.32 -6.13
CA MET A 104 3.38 1.46 -5.34
C MET A 104 3.92 0.03 -5.22
N VAL A 105 4.25 -0.62 -6.34
CA VAL A 105 4.76 -2.00 -6.33
C VAL A 105 6.10 -2.10 -5.61
N SER A 106 6.99 -1.12 -5.82
CA SER A 106 8.28 -1.11 -5.15
C SER A 106 8.11 -0.99 -3.63
N PHE A 107 7.24 -0.08 -3.17
CA PHE A 107 6.96 0.08 -1.75
C PHE A 107 6.32 -1.17 -1.13
N ALA A 108 5.38 -1.81 -1.84
CA ALA A 108 4.81 -3.07 -1.41
C ALA A 108 5.88 -4.16 -1.26
N GLU A 109 6.83 -4.24 -2.19
CA GLU A 109 7.96 -5.18 -2.13
C GLU A 109 8.88 -4.90 -0.93
N TYR A 110 9.24 -3.63 -0.67
CA TYR A 110 10.03 -3.25 0.52
C TYR A 110 9.34 -3.66 1.82
N PHE A 111 8.04 -3.39 1.93
CA PHE A 111 7.25 -3.74 3.09
C PHE A 111 7.17 -5.25 3.31
N ILE A 112 6.88 -6.03 2.26
CA ILE A 112 6.78 -7.49 2.32
C ILE A 112 8.12 -8.12 2.72
N GLU A 113 9.23 -7.61 2.18
CA GLU A 113 10.55 -8.13 2.47
C GLU A 113 11.16 -7.60 3.78
N GLY A 114 10.46 -6.72 4.50
CA GLY A 114 10.95 -6.10 5.74
C GLY A 114 12.24 -5.31 5.52
N ARG A 115 12.44 -4.76 4.31
CA ARG A 115 13.63 -3.97 3.98
C ARG A 115 13.44 -2.54 4.44
N ASP A 116 14.51 -1.96 4.97
CA ASP A 116 14.57 -0.52 5.20
C ASP A 116 14.37 0.21 3.87
N ILE A 117 13.60 1.30 3.91
CA ILE A 117 13.41 2.18 2.77
C ILE A 117 14.70 2.98 2.65
N ILE A 118 15.64 2.45 1.86
CA ILE A 118 16.93 3.11 1.65
C ILE A 118 16.67 4.37 0.83
N ASP A 119 17.01 5.47 1.46
CA ASP A 119 16.77 6.82 1.01
C ASP A 119 17.50 7.15 -0.31
N TYR A 120 16.84 8.04 -1.06
CA TYR A 120 17.22 8.73 -2.28
C TYR A 120 17.24 7.98 -3.63
N GLN A 121 16.24 8.37 -4.44
CA GLN A 121 16.11 8.24 -5.88
C GLN A 121 15.84 6.82 -6.38
N LEU A 122 14.60 6.37 -6.14
CA LEU A 122 13.98 5.32 -6.94
C LEU A 122 14.02 5.74 -8.42
N ASP A 123 14.97 5.19 -9.17
CA ASP A 123 15.00 5.34 -10.63
C ASP A 123 13.85 4.50 -11.20
N ALA A 124 12.76 5.19 -11.50
CA ALA A 124 11.55 4.57 -12.05
C ALA A 124 11.82 3.76 -13.32
N ILE A 125 12.79 4.16 -14.16
CA ILE A 125 13.16 3.42 -15.37
C ILE A 125 13.83 2.09 -14.99
N GLN A 126 14.77 2.12 -14.04
CA GLN A 126 15.42 0.90 -13.55
C GLN A 126 14.41 -0.04 -12.89
N LEU A 127 13.49 0.49 -12.08
CA LEU A 127 12.44 -0.29 -11.44
C LEU A 127 11.49 -0.91 -12.45
N ARG A 128 11.03 -0.15 -13.45
CA ARG A 128 10.22 -0.68 -14.57
C ARG A 128 10.92 -1.82 -15.29
N ASN A 129 12.19 -1.64 -15.63
CA ASN A 129 12.97 -2.67 -16.32
C ASN A 129 13.10 -3.93 -15.45
N ARG A 130 13.39 -3.77 -14.15
CA ARG A 130 13.49 -4.89 -13.20
C ARG A 130 12.17 -5.63 -13.08
N LEU A 131 11.06 -4.92 -12.86
CA LEU A 131 9.71 -5.50 -12.77
C LEU A 131 9.32 -6.23 -14.07
N GLY A 132 9.66 -5.67 -15.23
CA GLY A 132 9.44 -6.33 -16.52
C GLY A 132 10.22 -7.64 -16.68
N VAL A 133 11.49 -7.66 -16.27
CA VAL A 133 12.31 -8.88 -16.27
C VAL A 133 11.77 -9.93 -15.30
N LEU A 134 11.38 -9.52 -14.08
CA LEU A 134 10.78 -10.42 -13.09
C LEU A 134 9.47 -11.04 -13.59
N LEU A 135 8.57 -10.24 -14.16
CA LEU A 135 7.31 -10.71 -14.72
C LEU A 135 7.53 -11.70 -15.87
N TRP A 136 8.47 -11.40 -16.77
CA TRP A 136 8.81 -12.31 -17.86
C TRP A 136 9.39 -13.64 -17.35
N ASN A 137 10.34 -13.57 -16.41
CA ASN A 137 10.94 -14.77 -15.80
C ASN A 137 9.88 -15.65 -15.15
N TYR A 138 8.98 -15.05 -14.36
CA TYR A 138 7.86 -15.75 -13.73
C TYR A 138 7.01 -16.48 -14.78
N GLY A 139 6.54 -15.77 -15.81
CA GLY A 139 5.74 -16.37 -16.88
C GLY A 139 6.47 -17.51 -17.63
N ARG A 140 7.79 -17.40 -17.80
CA ARG A 140 8.62 -18.46 -18.41
C ARG A 140 8.74 -19.68 -17.51
N MET A 141 8.89 -19.50 -16.20
CA MET A 141 8.95 -20.61 -15.24
C MET A 141 7.62 -21.36 -15.21
N THR A 142 6.49 -20.66 -15.19
CA THR A 142 5.14 -21.25 -15.27
C THR A 142 4.98 -22.12 -16.51
N GLN A 143 5.40 -21.64 -17.68
CA GLN A 143 5.28 -22.38 -18.94
C GLN A 143 6.21 -23.60 -19.06
N THR A 144 7.42 -23.53 -18.50
CA THR A 144 8.46 -24.53 -18.77
C THR A 144 8.64 -25.56 -17.66
N GLN A 145 8.26 -25.22 -16.43
CA GLN A 145 8.50 -26.07 -15.26
C GLN A 145 7.22 -26.64 -14.65
N ASN A 146 6.05 -26.48 -15.31
CA ASN A 146 4.74 -26.73 -14.71
C ASN A 146 4.64 -26.11 -13.31
N TYR A 147 5.22 -24.92 -13.13
CA TYR A 147 5.17 -24.23 -11.85
C TYR A 147 3.73 -23.77 -11.63
N VAL A 148 3.03 -24.50 -10.76
CA VAL A 148 1.72 -24.11 -10.24
C VAL A 148 2.02 -23.26 -9.02
N SER A 149 1.62 -21.99 -9.08
CA SER A 149 1.62 -21.14 -7.90
C SER A 149 0.64 -21.72 -6.88
N ASP A 150 0.96 -21.66 -5.58
CA ASP A 150 0.03 -22.01 -4.51
C ASP A 150 -1.21 -21.07 -4.46
N SER A 151 -1.25 -20.04 -5.33
CA SER A 151 -2.27 -19.00 -5.39
C SER A 151 -3.32 -19.14 -6.51
N GLU A 152 -3.30 -20.23 -7.29
CA GLU A 152 -4.33 -20.52 -8.32
C GLU A 152 -5.40 -21.51 -7.83
#